data_AF-A0A817YPT9-F1
#
_entry.id   AF-A0A817YPT9-F1
#
_cell.length_a   1.000
_cell.length_b   1.000
_cell.length_c   1.000
_cell.angle_alpha   90.00
_cell.angle_beta   90.00
_cell.angle_gamma   90.00
#
_symmetry.space_group_name_H-M   'P 1'
#
loop_
_entity.id
_entity.type
_entity.pdbx_description
1 polymer ?
#
loop_
_entity_poly.entity_id
_entity_poly.type
_entity_poly.pdbx_seq_one_letter_code
_entity_poly.pdbx_strand_id
1 'polypeptide(L)'
;MASKSIADIQHQGKFFVEPSTTAGKLNTADWPLLLKNFDRLNIRSNHYTPIAAGCSPLQRPIEDYIKSGFINLDKPVNPSSHEVVAWVKRILCKALPVSKTGHSGTLDPKVSGCLIVCIERATRLVKSQQSAGKEYIGVVRFHSPIDDIKKVERTLESLTGAIFQKPPVIAAVKRQLRIRTIYESKLLEFDQRRNIGIFWVSCEAGTYVRTLCVHMGLLLGVGGIMQELRRVRSGIQSEA
;
A
#
# COMPACT_ATOMS: atom_id res chain seq x y z
N MET A 1 -27.91 11.28 -31.63
CA MET A 1 -27.12 12.49 -31.96
C MET A 1 -25.68 12.05 -32.14
N ALA A 2 -25.10 12.23 -33.33
CA ALA A 2 -23.75 11.75 -33.64
C ALA A 2 -22.71 12.45 -32.76
N SER A 3 -21.87 11.68 -32.06
CA SER A 3 -20.74 12.20 -31.29
C SER A 3 -19.74 12.83 -32.24
N LYS A 4 -19.52 14.15 -32.13
CA LYS A 4 -18.48 14.86 -32.89
C LYS A 4 -17.12 14.21 -32.64
N SER A 5 -16.30 14.10 -33.68
CA SER A 5 -14.92 13.61 -33.56
C SER A 5 -14.15 14.51 -32.61
N ILE A 6 -13.25 13.94 -31.80
CA ILE A 6 -12.33 14.71 -30.95
C ILE A 6 -11.55 15.74 -31.79
N ALA A 7 -11.22 15.40 -33.04
CA ALA A 7 -10.58 16.31 -33.97
C ALA A 7 -11.45 17.52 -34.33
N ASP A 8 -12.77 17.34 -34.50
CA ASP A 8 -13.70 18.44 -34.78
C ASP A 8 -13.85 19.37 -33.58
N ILE A 9 -13.84 18.80 -32.37
CA ILE A 9 -13.90 19.55 -31.11
C ILE A 9 -12.60 20.36 -30.93
N GLN A 10 -11.45 19.78 -31.28
CA GLN A 10 -10.15 20.44 -31.22
C GLN A 10 -9.99 21.54 -32.28
N HIS A 11 -10.62 21.40 -33.45
CA HIS A 11 -10.61 22.44 -34.47
C HIS A 11 -11.60 23.58 -34.19
N GLN A 12 -12.73 23.30 -33.54
CA GLN A 12 -13.77 24.30 -33.24
C GLN A 12 -13.54 25.02 -31.90
N GLY A 13 -12.81 24.40 -30.96
CA GLY A 13 -12.49 24.98 -29.67
C GLY A 13 -11.43 26.07 -29.78
N LYS A 14 -11.68 27.25 -29.20
CA LYS A 14 -10.71 28.36 -29.21
C LYS A 14 -9.54 28.18 -28.21
N PHE A 15 -9.62 27.20 -27.29
CA PHE A 15 -8.65 26.86 -26.23
C PHE A 15 -7.79 28.02 -25.72
N PHE A 16 -8.40 29.17 -25.48
CA PHE A 16 -7.72 30.35 -24.99
C PHE A 16 -8.10 30.55 -23.53
N VAL A 17 -7.11 30.74 -22.67
CA VAL A 17 -7.34 31.16 -21.29
C VAL A 17 -7.62 32.65 -21.34
N GLU A 18 -8.89 33.04 -21.17
CA GLU A 18 -9.27 34.44 -21.18
C GLU A 18 -8.59 35.21 -20.03
N PRO A 19 -8.04 36.40 -20.28
CA PRO A 19 -7.42 37.21 -19.24
C PRO A 19 -8.49 37.63 -18.22
N SER A 20 -8.36 37.12 -17.00
CA SER A 20 -9.18 37.52 -15.85
C SER A 20 -8.41 38.52 -14.98
N THR A 21 -9.04 39.66 -14.66
CA THR A 21 -8.56 40.60 -13.63
C THR A 21 -8.75 40.07 -12.22
N THR A 22 -9.52 38.99 -12.05
CA THR A 22 -9.76 38.34 -10.76
C THR A 22 -8.76 37.20 -10.58
N ALA A 23 -7.86 37.32 -9.61
CA ALA A 23 -7.03 36.20 -9.17
C ALA A 23 -7.96 35.05 -8.74
N GLY A 24 -7.78 33.85 -9.28
CA GLY A 24 -8.58 32.70 -8.88
C GLY A 24 -8.53 32.53 -7.36
N LYS A 25 -9.67 32.65 -6.69
CA LYS A 25 -9.76 32.30 -5.27
C LYS A 25 -9.55 30.80 -5.16
N LEU A 26 -8.36 30.40 -4.72
CA LEU A 26 -8.09 29.01 -4.39
C LEU A 26 -9.07 28.58 -3.30
N ASN A 27 -9.92 27.61 -3.63
CA ASN A 27 -10.75 26.94 -2.64
C ASN A 27 -9.82 26.10 -1.75
N THR A 28 -10.03 26.14 -0.44
CA THR A 28 -9.30 25.29 0.52
C THR A 28 -9.48 23.81 0.24
N ALA A 29 -10.51 23.41 -0.50
CA ALA A 29 -10.69 22.05 -1.03
C ALA A 29 -9.55 21.59 -1.96
N ASP A 30 -8.89 22.53 -2.65
CA ASP A 30 -7.80 22.26 -3.58
C ASP A 30 -6.41 22.38 -2.92
N TRP A 31 -6.37 22.74 -1.64
CA TRP A 31 -5.11 22.85 -0.91
C TRP A 31 -4.49 21.46 -0.66
N PRO A 32 -3.15 21.35 -0.69
CA PRO A 32 -2.48 20.07 -0.68
C PRO A 32 -2.42 19.43 0.71
N LEU A 33 -2.38 18.10 0.73
CA LEU A 33 -2.03 17.30 1.91
C LEU A 33 -2.91 17.63 3.13
N LEU A 34 -2.28 18.01 4.25
CA LEU A 34 -2.94 18.29 5.52
C LEU A 34 -3.67 19.64 5.54
N LEU A 35 -3.45 20.49 4.53
CA LEU A 35 -4.12 21.79 4.41
C LEU A 35 -5.41 21.72 3.58
N LYS A 36 -5.74 20.53 3.05
CA LYS A 36 -7.00 20.30 2.32
C LYS A 36 -8.20 20.49 3.24
N ASN A 37 -9.19 21.26 2.79
CA ASN A 37 -10.41 21.60 3.54
C ASN A 37 -10.13 22.30 4.89
N PHE A 38 -9.11 23.15 4.96
CA PHE A 38 -8.72 23.86 6.19
C PHE A 38 -9.86 24.71 6.80
N ASP A 39 -10.75 25.24 5.95
CA ASP A 39 -11.96 25.99 6.33
C ASP A 39 -12.92 25.20 7.22
N ARG A 40 -12.87 23.86 7.21
CA ARG A 40 -13.73 23.00 8.03
C ARG A 40 -13.26 22.86 9.47
N LEU A 41 -12.11 23.43 9.83
CA LEU A 41 -11.60 23.40 11.20
C LEU A 41 -12.29 24.46 12.07
N ASN A 42 -12.62 24.09 13.32
CA ASN A 42 -13.16 25.04 14.28
C ASN A 42 -12.12 26.11 14.63
N ILE A 43 -12.52 27.38 14.49
CA ILE A 43 -11.64 28.52 14.79
C ILE A 43 -11.70 28.83 16.28
N ARG A 44 -10.59 28.60 16.99
CA ARG A 44 -10.44 29.01 18.40
C ARG A 44 -9.98 30.47 18.54
N SER A 45 -9.05 30.90 17.69
CA SER A 45 -8.56 32.27 17.60
C SER A 45 -8.17 32.56 16.16
N ASN A 46 -8.48 33.76 15.69
CA ASN A 46 -8.11 34.30 14.38
C ASN A 46 -6.90 35.25 14.45
N HIS A 47 -6.33 35.48 15.64
CA HIS A 47 -5.20 36.39 15.83
C HIS A 47 -3.95 35.62 16.28
N TYR A 48 -2.89 35.70 15.48
CA TYR A 48 -1.54 35.27 15.82
C TYR A 48 -0.55 36.00 14.91
N THR A 49 0.71 36.10 15.34
CA THR A 49 1.79 36.68 14.51
C THR A 49 2.53 35.55 13.80
N PRO A 50 2.49 35.46 12.46
CA PRO A 50 3.24 34.45 11.72
C PRO A 50 4.74 34.63 11.93
N ILE A 51 5.44 33.53 12.22
CA ILE A 51 6.90 33.49 12.30
C ILE A 51 7.43 33.04 10.94
N ALA A 52 8.48 33.69 10.43
CA ALA A 52 9.08 33.38 9.12
C ALA A 52 9.85 32.03 9.08
N ALA A 53 9.71 31.18 10.09
CA ALA A 53 10.41 29.91 10.21
C ALA A 53 9.60 28.76 9.60
N GLY A 54 10.28 27.89 8.85
CA GLY A 54 9.69 26.71 8.22
C GLY A 54 9.06 27.00 6.85
N CYS A 55 8.41 25.99 6.29
CA CYS A 55 7.78 26.06 4.97
C CYS A 55 6.68 24.99 4.83
N SER A 56 5.76 25.23 3.90
CA SER A 56 4.75 24.25 3.49
C SER A 56 5.42 22.98 2.94
N PRO A 57 4.87 21.77 3.17
CA PRO A 57 5.53 20.52 2.76
C PRO A 57 5.96 20.45 1.30
N LEU A 58 5.19 21.03 0.37
CA LEU A 58 5.49 21.03 -1.07
C LEU A 58 6.45 22.16 -1.50
N GLN A 59 6.75 23.11 -0.61
CA GLN A 59 7.66 24.24 -0.86
C GLN A 59 9.00 24.09 -0.13
N ARG A 60 9.27 22.90 0.41
CA ARG A 60 10.55 22.63 1.08
C ARG A 60 11.70 22.69 0.07
N PRO A 61 12.86 23.23 0.44
CA PRO A 61 14.10 23.01 -0.30
C PRO A 61 14.32 21.50 -0.51
N ILE A 62 14.91 21.12 -1.63
CA ILE A 62 15.02 19.70 -2.04
C ILE A 62 15.65 18.81 -0.96
N GLU A 63 16.64 19.33 -0.23
CA GLU A 63 17.29 18.60 0.86
C GLU A 63 16.33 18.30 2.01
N ASP A 64 15.58 19.29 2.47
CA ASP A 64 14.60 19.14 3.55
C ASP A 64 13.37 18.33 3.13
N TYR A 65 12.98 18.45 1.86
CA TYR A 65 11.93 17.65 1.25
C TYR A 65 12.29 16.16 1.35
N ILE A 66 13.50 15.79 0.94
CA ILE A 66 13.98 14.40 0.97
C ILE A 66 14.19 13.92 2.41
N LYS A 67 14.78 14.74 3.29
CA LYS A 67 14.97 14.41 4.71
C LYS A 67 13.65 14.19 5.47
N SER A 68 12.53 14.70 4.94
CA SER A 68 11.19 14.53 5.52
C SER A 68 10.28 13.66 4.65
N GLY A 69 10.84 13.00 3.63
CA GLY A 69 10.11 12.26 2.61
C GLY A 69 10.00 10.77 2.88
N PHE A 70 9.11 10.13 2.14
CA PHE A 70 9.03 8.68 2.00
C PHE A 70 8.86 8.34 0.53
N ILE A 71 9.21 7.11 0.17
CA ILE A 71 9.04 6.56 -1.18
C ILE A 71 8.01 5.44 -1.10
N ASN A 72 6.95 5.52 -1.90
CA ASN A 72 6.06 4.38 -2.16
C ASN A 72 6.72 3.49 -3.21
N LEU A 73 7.53 2.52 -2.77
CA LEU A 73 8.34 1.71 -3.66
C LEU A 73 7.56 0.46 -4.08
N ASP A 74 7.53 0.14 -5.37
CA ASP A 74 7.18 -1.22 -5.82
C ASP A 74 8.41 -2.13 -5.67
N LYS A 75 8.43 -2.92 -4.60
CA LYS A 75 9.54 -3.82 -4.30
C LYS A 75 9.62 -4.90 -5.38
N PRO A 76 10.79 -5.13 -6.00
CA PRO A 76 10.96 -6.25 -6.94
C PRO A 76 10.97 -7.59 -6.21
N VAL A 77 10.67 -8.65 -6.96
CA VAL A 77 10.80 -10.05 -6.52
C VAL A 77 12.29 -10.41 -6.42
N ASN A 78 12.65 -11.21 -5.41
CA ASN A 78 13.96 -11.77 -5.05
C ASN A 78 14.75 -11.05 -3.96
N PRO A 79 15.08 -9.74 -4.02
CA PRO A 79 15.84 -9.14 -2.92
C PRO A 79 14.98 -9.03 -1.67
N SER A 80 15.61 -9.16 -0.50
CA SER A 80 14.94 -8.90 0.77
C SER A 80 14.56 -7.42 0.89
N SER A 81 13.56 -7.12 1.73
CA SER A 81 13.20 -5.72 2.00
C SER A 81 14.36 -4.90 2.56
N HIS A 82 15.24 -5.53 3.35
CA HIS A 82 16.40 -4.85 3.95
C HIS A 82 17.45 -4.49 2.90
N GLU A 83 17.72 -5.38 1.93
CA GLU A 83 18.64 -5.08 0.83
C GLU A 83 18.12 -3.94 -0.04
N VAL A 84 16.83 -3.96 -0.39
CA VAL A 84 16.19 -2.90 -1.17
C VAL A 84 16.31 -1.55 -0.46
N VAL A 85 16.03 -1.50 0.85
CA VAL A 85 16.15 -0.27 1.66
C VAL A 85 17.61 0.20 1.76
N ALA A 86 18.57 -0.72 1.84
CA ALA A 86 19.99 -0.40 1.83
C ALA A 86 20.44 0.19 0.50
N TRP A 87 19.91 -0.30 -0.63
CA TRP A 87 20.17 0.27 -1.95
C TRP A 87 19.59 1.67 -2.09
N VAL A 88 18.35 1.89 -1.63
CA VAL A 88 17.74 3.24 -1.61
C VAL A 88 18.63 4.21 -0.83
N LYS A 89 19.07 3.83 0.38
CA LYS A 89 20.01 4.64 1.17
C LYS A 89 21.29 4.94 0.39
N ARG A 90 21.92 3.91 -0.21
CA ARG A 90 23.18 4.03 -0.95
C ARG A 90 23.05 4.91 -2.21
N ILE A 91 21.91 4.89 -2.87
CA ILE A 91 21.66 5.72 -4.05
C ILE A 91 21.49 7.18 -3.63
N LEU A 92 20.66 7.44 -2.62
CA LEU A 92 20.40 8.80 -2.15
C LEU A 92 21.62 9.42 -1.48
N CYS A 93 22.44 8.64 -0.77
CA CYS A 93 23.63 9.14 -0.10
C CYS A 93 24.72 9.68 -1.05
N LYS A 94 24.65 9.36 -2.35
CA LYS A 94 25.57 9.90 -3.37
C LYS A 94 25.29 11.36 -3.69
N ALA A 95 24.04 11.81 -3.54
CA ALA A 95 23.61 13.16 -3.88
C ALA A 95 23.31 14.02 -2.65
N LEU A 96 22.94 13.41 -1.52
CA LEU A 96 22.45 14.07 -0.32
C LEU A 96 22.98 13.38 0.95
N PRO A 97 23.09 14.09 2.09
CA PRO A 97 23.53 13.49 3.35
C PRO A 97 22.44 12.63 4.00
N VAL A 98 22.15 11.47 3.39
CA VAL A 98 21.18 10.48 3.89
C VAL A 98 21.92 9.35 4.62
N SER A 99 21.74 9.31 5.92
CA SER A 99 22.26 8.35 6.89
C SER A 99 21.25 7.29 7.31
N LYS A 100 19.94 7.60 7.28
CA LYS A 100 18.90 6.76 7.88
C LYS A 100 17.73 6.49 6.95
N THR A 101 17.38 5.22 6.81
CA THR A 101 16.18 4.75 6.12
C THR A 101 15.47 3.68 6.94
N GLY A 102 14.17 3.49 6.73
CA GLY A 102 13.36 2.43 7.35
C GLY A 102 12.13 2.12 6.51
N HIS A 103 11.42 1.02 6.78
CA HIS A 103 10.32 0.57 5.91
C HIS A 103 9.06 0.12 6.65
N SER A 104 7.90 0.17 5.96
CA SER A 104 6.56 -0.11 6.52
C SER A 104 6.22 -1.57 6.83
N GLY A 105 7.22 -2.44 6.90
CA GLY A 105 7.06 -3.87 7.20
C GLY A 105 7.65 -4.77 6.12
N THR A 106 8.31 -5.83 6.57
CA THR A 106 9.09 -6.74 5.73
C THR A 106 8.18 -7.51 4.79
N LEU A 107 8.49 -7.43 3.50
CA LEU A 107 8.04 -8.39 2.49
C LEU A 107 9.08 -9.49 2.36
N ASP A 108 8.60 -10.74 2.29
CA ASP A 108 9.43 -11.90 1.97
C ASP A 108 10.16 -11.67 0.63
N PRO A 109 11.34 -12.28 0.42
CA PRO A 109 12.12 -12.15 -0.82
C PRO A 109 11.28 -12.29 -2.10
N LYS A 110 10.42 -13.31 -2.16
CA LYS A 110 9.57 -13.62 -3.32
C LYS A 110 8.32 -12.74 -3.47
N VAL A 111 8.13 -11.75 -2.60
CA VAL A 111 6.92 -10.92 -2.58
C VAL A 111 7.23 -9.53 -3.14
N SER A 112 6.38 -9.07 -4.06
CA SER A 112 6.47 -7.75 -4.68
C SER A 112 5.45 -6.76 -4.11
N GLY A 113 5.46 -5.53 -4.61
CA GLY A 113 4.44 -4.53 -4.33
C GLY A 113 4.86 -3.49 -3.31
N CYS A 114 3.86 -2.80 -2.76
CA CYS A 114 4.00 -1.59 -1.98
C CYS A 114 4.92 -1.78 -0.76
N LEU A 115 6.05 -1.08 -0.75
CA LEU A 115 6.99 -0.95 0.37
C LEU A 115 7.26 0.53 0.60
N ILE A 116 6.66 1.10 1.66
CA ILE A 116 6.94 2.48 2.03
C ILE A 116 8.34 2.53 2.64
N VAL A 117 9.25 3.28 2.02
CA VAL A 117 10.59 3.54 2.52
C VAL A 117 10.66 4.97 3.05
N CYS A 118 10.75 5.12 4.36
CA CYS A 118 10.90 6.41 5.02
C CYS A 118 12.37 6.84 5.05
N ILE A 119 12.62 8.14 4.85
CA ILE A 119 13.95 8.73 4.83
C ILE A 119 14.12 9.67 6.03
N GLU A 120 15.26 9.60 6.71
CA GLU A 120 15.66 10.52 7.78
C GLU A 120 14.57 10.81 8.82
N ARG A 121 14.02 12.03 8.87
CA ARG A 121 13.01 12.45 9.85
C ARG A 121 11.74 11.61 9.74
N ALA A 122 11.39 11.18 8.52
CA ALA A 122 10.22 10.33 8.28
C ALA A 122 10.36 8.93 8.89
N THR A 123 11.57 8.49 9.24
CA THR A 123 11.77 7.18 9.90
C THR A 123 11.07 7.08 11.25
N ARG A 124 10.73 8.22 11.88
CA ARG A 124 9.91 8.27 13.09
C ARG A 124 8.50 7.69 12.88
N LEU A 125 8.01 7.69 11.64
CA LEU A 125 6.68 7.17 11.27
C LEU A 125 6.69 5.67 10.94
N VAL A 126 7.86 5.02 10.88
CA VAL A 126 7.97 3.60 10.49
C VAL A 126 7.16 2.70 11.40
N LYS A 127 7.15 2.96 12.72
CA LYS A 127 6.43 2.15 13.70
C LYS A 127 4.92 2.15 13.45
N SER A 128 4.32 3.31 13.14
CA SER A 128 2.89 3.37 12.82
C SER A 128 2.58 2.68 11.49
N GLN A 129 3.46 2.84 10.49
CA GLN A 129 3.29 2.17 9.20
C GLN A 129 3.45 0.64 9.29
N GLN A 130 4.31 0.13 10.17
CA GLN A 130 4.46 -1.31 10.40
C GLN A 130 3.19 -1.94 11.00
N SER A 131 2.54 -1.24 11.94
CA SER A 131 1.31 -1.72 12.59
C SER A 131 0.04 -1.49 11.77
N ALA A 132 0.08 -0.64 10.74
CA ALA A 132 -1.08 -0.36 9.91
C ALA A 132 -1.58 -1.60 9.15
N GLY A 133 -2.86 -1.63 8.79
CA GLY A 133 -3.45 -2.68 7.96
C GLY A 133 -2.73 -2.84 6.61
N LYS A 134 -2.80 -4.04 6.06
CA LYS A 134 -2.13 -4.42 4.80
C LYS A 134 -3.13 -5.13 3.90
N GLU A 135 -2.99 -4.92 2.59
CA GLU A 135 -3.79 -5.63 1.60
C GLU A 135 -2.87 -6.36 0.61
N TYR A 136 -3.30 -7.54 0.19
CA TYR A 136 -2.54 -8.39 -0.71
C TYR A 136 -3.42 -8.97 -1.81
N ILE A 137 -2.78 -9.23 -2.96
CA ILE A 137 -3.25 -10.19 -3.94
C ILE A 137 -2.38 -11.43 -3.80
N GLY A 138 -3.01 -12.55 -3.44
CA GLY A 138 -2.36 -13.83 -3.23
C GLY A 138 -2.76 -14.84 -4.30
N VAL A 139 -1.81 -15.69 -4.67
CA VAL A 139 -2.04 -16.84 -5.54
C VAL A 139 -1.84 -18.11 -4.71
N VAL A 140 -2.90 -18.89 -4.55
CA VAL A 140 -2.86 -20.21 -3.90
C VAL A 140 -2.86 -21.30 -4.97
N ARG A 141 -1.98 -22.29 -4.79
CA ARG A 141 -1.99 -23.53 -5.57
C ARG A 141 -2.42 -24.67 -4.67
N PHE A 142 -3.47 -25.37 -5.06
CA PHE A 142 -3.96 -26.56 -4.37
C PHE A 142 -3.26 -27.82 -4.90
N HIS A 143 -3.09 -28.84 -4.05
CA HIS A 143 -2.34 -30.04 -4.46
C HIS A 143 -3.18 -31.00 -5.30
N SER A 144 -4.51 -30.95 -5.17
CA SER A 144 -5.46 -31.78 -5.92
C SER A 144 -6.58 -30.93 -6.54
N PRO A 145 -7.27 -31.43 -7.58
CA PRO A 145 -8.43 -30.77 -8.16
C PRO A 145 -9.57 -30.55 -7.15
N ILE A 146 -10.31 -29.45 -7.32
CA ILE A 146 -11.43 -29.07 -6.46
C ILE A 146 -12.68 -28.91 -7.30
N ASP A 147 -13.59 -29.87 -7.32
CA ASP A 147 -14.69 -29.90 -8.28
C ASP A 147 -15.70 -28.72 -8.20
N ASP A 148 -15.73 -28.00 -7.07
CA ASP A 148 -16.68 -26.92 -6.82
C ASP A 148 -15.98 -25.64 -6.35
N ILE A 149 -15.97 -24.63 -7.23
CA ILE A 149 -15.39 -23.30 -6.98
C ILE A 149 -16.05 -22.63 -5.77
N LYS A 150 -17.35 -22.85 -5.55
CA LYS A 150 -18.08 -22.26 -4.41
C LYS A 150 -17.55 -22.76 -3.08
N LYS A 151 -16.95 -23.96 -3.03
CA LYS A 151 -16.27 -24.44 -1.81
C LYS A 151 -15.04 -23.60 -1.50
N VAL A 152 -14.29 -23.18 -2.52
CA VAL A 152 -13.11 -22.32 -2.36
C VAL A 152 -13.52 -20.95 -1.81
N GLU A 153 -14.57 -20.34 -2.38
CA GLU A 153 -15.13 -19.07 -1.90
C GLU A 153 -15.57 -19.16 -0.44
N ARG A 154 -16.42 -20.15 -0.10
CA ARG A 154 -16.89 -20.38 1.28
C ARG A 154 -15.75 -20.63 2.25
N THR A 155 -14.72 -21.36 1.83
CA THR A 155 -13.53 -21.60 2.67
C THR A 155 -12.79 -20.30 2.94
N LEU A 156 -12.60 -19.46 1.92
CA LEU A 156 -11.96 -18.16 2.07
C LEU A 156 -12.76 -17.21 2.97
N GLU A 157 -14.09 -17.22 2.84
CA GLU A 157 -15.01 -16.47 3.71
C GLU A 157 -14.97 -16.97 5.15
N SER A 158 -14.91 -18.28 5.37
CA SER A 158 -14.82 -18.87 6.73
C SER A 158 -13.54 -18.49 7.49
N LEU A 159 -12.51 -18.06 6.75
CA LEU A 159 -11.22 -17.60 7.30
C LEU A 159 -11.19 -16.07 7.50
N THR A 160 -12.32 -15.38 7.39
CA THR A 160 -12.45 -13.96 7.77
C THR A 160 -12.68 -13.79 9.26
N GLY A 161 -12.37 -12.60 9.78
CA GLY A 161 -12.42 -12.30 11.21
C GLY A 161 -11.15 -12.74 11.95
N ALA A 162 -11.30 -13.01 13.24
CA ALA A 162 -10.20 -13.35 14.13
C ALA A 162 -9.78 -14.82 13.96
N ILE A 163 -8.64 -15.05 13.31
CA ILE A 163 -8.11 -16.38 13.03
C ILE A 163 -6.87 -16.70 13.88
N PHE A 164 -6.74 -17.97 14.25
CA PHE A 164 -5.52 -18.48 14.85
C PHE A 164 -4.46 -18.67 13.77
N GLN A 165 -3.26 -18.15 14.01
CA GLN A 165 -2.10 -18.38 13.17
C GLN A 165 -0.88 -18.71 14.02
N LYS A 166 -0.07 -19.64 13.51
CA LYS A 166 1.30 -19.85 13.97
C LYS A 166 2.24 -19.36 12.87
N PRO A 167 3.23 -18.50 13.18
CA PRO A 167 4.24 -18.10 12.20
C PRO A 167 4.88 -19.31 11.50
N PRO A 168 5.25 -19.19 10.21
CA PRO A 168 5.99 -20.22 9.50
C PRO A 168 7.37 -20.44 10.14
N VAL A 169 8.06 -21.51 9.72
CA VAL A 169 9.39 -21.86 10.24
C VAL A 169 10.40 -20.73 10.01
N ILE A 170 10.38 -20.14 8.82
CA ILE A 170 11.20 -18.98 8.46
C ILE A 170 10.36 -17.73 8.70
N ALA A 171 10.62 -17.03 9.79
CA ALA A 171 9.91 -15.83 10.21
C ALA A 171 10.83 -14.91 11.00
N ALA A 172 10.60 -13.60 10.93
CA ALA A 172 11.35 -12.60 11.72
C ALA A 172 10.91 -12.54 13.20
N VAL A 173 9.91 -13.32 13.59
CA VAL A 173 9.27 -13.28 14.92
C VAL A 173 9.22 -14.68 15.52
N LYS A 174 9.21 -14.76 16.86
CA LYS A 174 9.11 -16.02 17.60
C LYS A 174 7.88 -16.81 17.16
N ARG A 175 8.06 -18.12 16.93
CA ARG A 175 7.01 -19.02 16.45
C ARG A 175 6.08 -19.47 17.58
N GLN A 176 5.08 -18.65 17.88
CA GLN A 176 4.03 -18.92 18.88
C GLN A 176 2.64 -18.74 18.27
N LEU A 177 1.64 -19.47 18.79
CA LEU A 177 0.25 -19.31 18.36
C LEU A 177 -0.23 -17.90 18.73
N ARG A 178 -0.92 -17.24 17.79
CA ARG A 178 -1.44 -15.89 17.97
C ARG A 178 -2.69 -15.69 17.16
N ILE A 179 -3.51 -14.72 17.56
CA ILE A 179 -4.71 -14.33 16.84
C ILE A 179 -4.36 -13.19 15.89
N ARG A 180 -4.86 -13.24 14.65
CA ARG A 180 -4.77 -12.16 13.68
C ARG A 180 -6.10 -12.00 12.97
N THR A 181 -6.43 -10.76 12.62
CA THR A 181 -7.71 -10.45 12.00
C THR A 181 -7.58 -10.32 10.49
N ILE A 182 -8.41 -11.03 9.74
CA ILE A 182 -8.68 -10.75 8.33
C ILE A 182 -9.95 -9.92 8.28
N TYR A 183 -9.85 -8.69 7.80
CA TYR A 183 -10.97 -7.75 7.77
C TYR A 183 -11.94 -8.12 6.63
N GLU A 184 -11.39 -8.45 5.47
CA GLU A 184 -12.17 -8.78 4.28
C GLU A 184 -11.30 -9.66 3.36
N SER A 185 -11.93 -10.58 2.65
CA SER A 185 -11.28 -11.41 1.63
C SER A 185 -12.24 -11.62 0.46
N LYS A 186 -11.69 -11.74 -0.75
CA LYS A 186 -12.44 -11.94 -2.00
C LYS A 186 -11.69 -12.90 -2.89
N LEU A 187 -12.36 -13.93 -3.39
CA LEU A 187 -11.84 -14.73 -4.49
C LEU A 187 -12.02 -13.91 -5.78
N LEU A 188 -10.96 -13.77 -6.57
CA LEU A 188 -10.98 -13.01 -7.82
C LEU A 188 -11.14 -13.95 -9.02
N GLU A 189 -10.37 -15.03 -9.02
CA GLU A 189 -10.37 -16.00 -10.11
C GLU A 189 -9.97 -17.39 -9.59
N PHE A 190 -10.48 -18.44 -10.23
CA PHE A 190 -10.05 -19.81 -9.98
C PHE A 190 -9.91 -20.59 -11.29
N ASP A 191 -8.70 -21.09 -11.55
CA ASP A 191 -8.41 -21.99 -12.67
C ASP A 191 -8.42 -23.44 -12.18
N GLN A 192 -9.50 -24.14 -12.53
CA GLN A 192 -9.73 -25.56 -12.25
C GLN A 192 -8.66 -26.49 -12.83
N ARG A 193 -8.10 -26.17 -14.01
CA ARG A 193 -7.14 -27.04 -14.69
C ARG A 193 -5.77 -26.98 -14.03
N ARG A 194 -5.41 -25.80 -13.54
CA ARG A 194 -4.11 -25.56 -12.88
C ARG A 194 -4.18 -25.70 -11.36
N ASN A 195 -5.38 -25.82 -10.79
CA ASN A 195 -5.65 -25.81 -9.36
C ASN A 195 -5.12 -24.54 -8.70
N ILE A 196 -5.31 -23.39 -9.35
CA ILE A 196 -4.79 -22.09 -8.89
C ILE A 196 -5.96 -21.14 -8.62
N GLY A 197 -5.96 -20.54 -7.43
CA GLY A 197 -6.87 -19.47 -7.06
C GLY A 197 -6.14 -18.15 -6.85
N ILE A 198 -6.72 -17.06 -7.36
CA ILE A 198 -6.28 -15.70 -7.12
C ILE A 198 -7.28 -15.05 -6.17
N PHE A 199 -6.80 -14.47 -5.08
CA PHE A 199 -7.64 -13.83 -4.08
C PHE A 199 -7.05 -12.51 -3.60
N TRP A 200 -7.92 -11.59 -3.21
CA TRP A 200 -7.58 -10.39 -2.49
C TRP A 200 -7.87 -10.57 -1.00
N VAL A 201 -7.03 -10.00 -0.15
CA VAL A 201 -7.19 -10.04 1.31
C VAL A 201 -6.76 -8.73 1.96
N SER A 202 -7.61 -8.20 2.83
CA SER A 202 -7.32 -7.10 3.76
C SER A 202 -7.15 -7.65 5.17
N CYS A 203 -6.01 -7.38 5.80
CA CYS A 203 -5.67 -7.99 7.07
C CYS A 203 -4.88 -7.09 8.02
N GLU A 204 -4.91 -7.47 9.30
CA GLU A 204 -4.10 -6.90 10.36
C GLU A 204 -2.60 -7.11 10.09
N ALA A 205 -1.76 -6.19 10.59
CA ALA A 205 -0.32 -6.32 10.52
C ALA A 205 0.18 -7.63 11.17
N GLY A 206 1.07 -8.32 10.46
CA GLY A 206 1.65 -9.59 10.90
C GLY A 206 0.77 -10.82 10.63
N THR A 207 -0.33 -10.67 9.90
CA THR A 207 -1.04 -11.81 9.29
C THR A 207 -0.15 -12.46 8.24
N TYR A 208 0.05 -13.77 8.34
CA TYR A 208 0.81 -14.53 7.35
C TYR A 208 -0.11 -15.09 6.27
N VAL A 209 -0.09 -14.48 5.08
CA VAL A 209 -0.87 -14.97 3.91
C VAL A 209 -0.41 -16.37 3.49
N ARG A 210 0.86 -16.70 3.67
CA ARG A 210 1.38 -18.06 3.47
C ARG A 210 0.64 -19.10 4.32
N THR A 211 0.42 -18.79 5.60
CA THR A 211 -0.32 -19.66 6.53
C THR A 211 -1.79 -19.72 6.15
N LEU A 212 -2.37 -18.62 5.67
CA LEU A 212 -3.73 -18.58 5.14
C LEU A 212 -3.91 -19.58 3.98
N CYS A 213 -3.01 -19.59 3.00
CA CYS A 213 -3.06 -20.55 1.88
C CYS A 213 -3.01 -22.02 2.36
N VAL A 214 -2.21 -22.31 3.39
CA VAL A 214 -2.15 -23.64 4.00
C VAL A 214 -3.47 -23.98 4.68
N HIS A 215 -4.06 -23.06 5.45
CA HIS A 215 -5.34 -23.27 6.12
C HIS A 215 -6.48 -23.50 5.14
N MET A 216 -6.53 -22.75 4.03
CA MET A 216 -7.49 -22.99 2.95
C MET A 216 -7.37 -24.42 2.42
N GLY A 217 -6.14 -24.88 2.15
CA GLY A 217 -5.88 -26.23 1.68
C GLY A 217 -6.29 -27.31 2.69
N LEU A 218 -6.06 -27.08 3.99
CA LEU A 218 -6.46 -28.01 5.05
C LEU A 218 -7.99 -28.11 5.18
N LEU A 219 -8.70 -26.99 5.14
CA LEU A 219 -10.17 -26.98 5.22
C LEU A 219 -10.83 -27.63 3.99
N LEU A 220 -10.21 -27.50 2.82
CA LEU A 220 -10.67 -28.16 1.59
C LEU A 220 -10.27 -29.64 1.52
N GLY A 221 -9.40 -30.13 2.40
CA GLY A 221 -8.92 -31.52 2.43
C GLY A 221 -7.90 -31.89 1.35
N VAL A 222 -7.62 -31.00 0.39
CA VAL A 222 -6.67 -31.23 -0.71
C VAL A 222 -5.25 -30.75 -0.42
N GLY A 223 -5.08 -29.90 0.60
CA GLY A 223 -3.82 -29.19 0.85
C GLY A 223 -3.58 -28.04 -0.13
N GLY A 224 -2.75 -27.08 0.27
CA GLY A 224 -2.51 -25.87 -0.51
C GLY A 224 -1.29 -25.10 -0.05
N ILE A 225 -0.67 -24.41 -1.01
CA ILE A 225 0.53 -23.60 -0.79
C ILE A 225 0.38 -22.24 -1.47
N MET A 226 1.08 -21.25 -0.92
CA MET A 226 1.21 -19.94 -1.55
C MET A 226 2.19 -20.02 -2.71
N GLN A 227 1.70 -19.76 -3.92
CA GLN A 227 2.48 -19.74 -5.15
C GLN A 227 3.19 -18.38 -5.28
N GLU A 228 2.40 -17.31 -5.25
CA GLU A 228 2.84 -15.92 -5.44
C GLU A 228 2.07 -15.00 -4.51
N LEU A 229 2.64 -13.82 -4.23
CA LEU A 229 2.02 -12.82 -3.39
C LEU A 229 2.52 -11.44 -3.81
N ARG A 230 1.60 -10.49 -3.87
CA ARG A 230 1.87 -9.07 -4.09
C ARG A 230 1.14 -8.25 -3.03
N ARG A 231 1.85 -7.30 -2.42
CA ARG A 231 1.23 -6.35 -1.48
C ARG A 231 0.72 -5.13 -2.23
N VAL A 232 -0.59 -4.94 -2.26
CA VAL A 232 -1.23 -3.86 -3.02
C VAL A 232 -1.49 -2.62 -2.18
N ARG A 233 -1.56 -2.76 -0.85
CA ARG A 233 -1.65 -1.64 0.10
C ARG A 233 -0.76 -1.84 1.32
N SER A 234 -0.10 -0.78 1.75
CA SER A 234 0.57 -0.71 3.05
C SER A 234 0.15 0.55 3.80
N GLY A 235 -0.76 0.41 4.77
CA GLY A 235 -1.26 1.54 5.54
C GLY A 235 -1.86 2.62 4.65
N ILE A 236 -1.23 3.79 4.60
CA ILE A 236 -1.73 4.97 3.88
C ILE A 236 -1.49 4.94 2.37
N GLN A 237 -0.68 4.02 1.85
CA GLN A 237 -0.33 3.96 0.42
C GLN A 237 -0.87 2.68 -0.24
N SER A 238 -1.43 2.84 -1.43
CA SER A 238 -1.74 1.77 -2.40
C SER A 238 -0.76 1.80 -3.58
N GLU A 239 -0.84 0.80 -4.45
CA GLU A 239 -0.14 0.80 -5.74
C GLU A 239 -0.78 1.69 -6.82
N ALA A 240 -2.00 2.18 -6.58
CA ALA A 240 -2.74 3.15 -7.39
C ALA A 240 -2.78 4.52 -6.71
#